data_AF-A0A2I0FRJ3-F1
#
_entry.id   AF-A0A2I0FRJ3-F1
#
_cell.length_a   1.000
_cell.length_b   1.000
_cell.length_c   1.000
_cell.angle_alpha   90.00
_cell.angle_beta   90.00
_cell.angle_gamma   90.00
#
_symmetry.space_group_name_H-M   'P 1'
#
loop_
_entity.id
_entity.type
_entity.pdbx_description
1 polymer ?
#
loop_
_entity_poly.entity_id
_entity_poly.type
_entity_poly.pdbx_seq_one_letter_code
_entity_poly.pdbx_strand_id
1 'polypeptide(L)' 'MAQHEMADLSDPLVLASVKVDDGCDHKYCIVWDMNARRRMRNGTNEPRPKPVQVAPVKIEPKKKPRKRSYKTVQQDIGAV' A
#
# COMPACT_ATOMS: atom_id res chain seq x y z
N MET A 1 23.26 22.84 14.29
CA MET A 1 22.60 21.98 13.30
C MET A 1 21.59 21.14 14.07
N ALA A 2 20.30 21.51 14.02
CA ALA A 2 19.28 20.70 14.66
C ALA A 2 19.26 19.33 13.98
N GLN A 3 19.50 18.26 14.74
CA GLN A 3 19.33 16.90 14.26
C GLN A 3 17.84 16.74 14.02
N HIS A 4 17.41 16.78 12.76
CA HIS A 4 16.06 16.37 12.41
C HIS A 4 16.00 14.86 12.62
N GLU A 5 15.43 14.42 13.73
CA GLU A 5 14.99 13.03 13.87
C GLU A 5 14.05 12.73 12.70
N MET A 6 14.45 11.78 11.86
CA MET A 6 13.61 11.28 10.79
C MET A 6 12.38 10.63 11.45
N ALA A 7 11.18 11.08 11.06
CA ALA A 7 9.95 10.52 11.60
C ALA A 7 9.89 9.01 11.35
N ASP A 8 9.57 8.23 12.37
CA ASP A 8 9.37 6.79 12.24
C ASP A 8 8.12 6.53 11.38
N LEU A 9 8.32 5.97 10.19
CA LEU A 9 7.24 5.64 9.26
C LEU A 9 6.34 4.51 9.78
N SER A 10 6.77 3.79 10.82
CA SER A 10 5.98 2.77 11.51
C SER A 10 5.15 3.32 12.68
N ASP A 11 5.29 4.60 13.03
CA ASP A 11 4.49 5.23 14.07
C ASP A 11 3.00 5.28 13.66
N PRO A 12 2.07 4.78 14.50
CA PRO A 12 0.64 4.85 14.24
C PRO A 12 0.10 6.27 13.98
N LEU A 13 0.69 7.31 14.58
CA LEU A 13 0.31 8.71 14.34
C LEU A 13 0.69 9.18 12.92
N VAL A 14 1.84 8.73 12.42
CA VAL A 14 2.29 9.00 11.05
C VAL A 14 1.40 8.25 10.05
N LEU A 15 1.11 6.98 10.31
CA LEU A 15 0.21 6.16 9.47
C LEU A 15 -1.24 6.68 9.45
N ALA A 16 -1.69 7.33 10.52
CA ALA A 16 -3.01 7.95 10.57
C ALA A 16 -3.12 9.18 9.65
N SER A 17 -2.02 9.94 9.50
CA SER A 17 -2.00 11.22 8.78
C SER A 17 -1.58 11.10 7.31
N VAL A 18 -0.82 10.07 6.97
CA VAL A 18 -0.13 9.94 5.69
C VAL A 18 -0.35 8.55 5.09
N LYS A 19 -0.46 8.49 3.75
CA LYS A 19 -0.32 7.25 2.98
C LYS A 19 1.15 7.06 2.63
N VAL A 20 1.73 5.97 3.09
CA VAL A 20 3.08 5.55 2.76
C VAL A 20 2.97 4.42 1.73
N ASP A 21 3.54 4.63 0.55
CA ASP A 21 3.73 3.60 -0.47
C ASP A 21 5.22 3.26 -0.49
N ASP A 22 5.52 2.00 -0.15
CA ASP A 22 6.89 1.51 -0.06
C ASP A 22 7.51 1.28 -1.43
N GLY A 23 6.76 1.38 -2.53
CA GLY A 23 7.31 1.31 -3.89
C GLY A 23 8.02 0.00 -4.24
N CYS A 24 7.74 -1.07 -3.49
CA CYS A 24 8.33 -2.38 -3.69
C CYS A 24 7.57 -3.18 -4.78
N ASP A 25 8.31 -3.77 -5.73
CA ASP A 25 7.76 -4.77 -6.64
C ASP A 25 7.67 -6.12 -5.92
N HIS A 26 6.42 -6.57 -5.78
CA HIS A 26 6.05 -7.80 -5.11
C HIS A 26 5.76 -8.95 -6.08
N LYS A 27 5.97 -8.77 -7.39
CA LYS A 27 5.64 -9.77 -8.43
C LYS A 27 6.19 -11.16 -8.11
N TYR A 28 7.46 -11.25 -7.73
CA TYR A 28 8.09 -12.53 -7.40
C TYR A 28 7.57 -13.13 -6.08
N CYS A 29 7.26 -12.30 -5.09
CA CYS A 29 6.63 -12.75 -3.84
C CYS A 29 5.24 -13.36 -4.13
N ILE A 30 4.45 -12.70 -4.97
CA ILE A 30 3.12 -13.17 -5.38
C ILE A 30 3.24 -14.52 -6.12
N VAL A 31 4.15 -14.62 -7.09
CA VAL A 31 4.37 -15.88 -7.82
C VAL A 31 4.86 -16.99 -6.88
N TRP A 32 5.70 -16.68 -5.91
CA TRP A 32 6.13 -17.63 -4.88
C TRP A 32 4.95 -18.12 -4.04
N ASP A 33 4.08 -17.22 -3.59
CA ASP A 33 2.89 -17.53 -2.77
C ASP A 33 1.91 -18.41 -3.57
N MET A 34 1.66 -18.06 -4.84
CA MET A 34 0.83 -18.86 -5.75
C MET A 34 1.34 -20.29 -5.94
N ASN A 35 2.65 -20.49 -5.90
CA ASN A 35 3.28 -21.81 -6.06
C ASN A 35 3.45 -22.58 -4.75
N ALA A 36 2.94 -22.10 -3.61
CA ALA A 36 3.14 -22.74 -2.31
C ALA A 36 2.73 -24.23 -2.29
N ARG A 37 1.56 -24.57 -2.82
CA ARG A 37 1.07 -25.97 -2.89
C ARG A 37 1.97 -26.85 -3.76
N ARG A 38 2.45 -26.33 -4.89
CA ARG A 38 3.39 -27.05 -5.78
C ARG A 38 4.71 -27.32 -5.08
N ARG A 39 5.25 -26.32 -4.36
CA ARG A 39 6.49 -26.45 -3.60
C ARG A 39 6.35 -27.46 -2.45
N MET A 40 5.25 -27.43 -1.71
CA MET A 40 4.94 -28.44 -0.68
C MET A 40 4.85 -29.85 -1.26
N ARG A 41 4.12 -30.03 -2.37
CA ARG A 41 3.99 -31.34 -3.04
C ARG A 41 5.34 -31.89 -3.50
N ASN A 42 6.21 -31.02 -4.01
CA ASN A 42 7.51 -31.40 -4.53
C ASN A 42 8.61 -31.42 -3.44
N GLY A 43 8.27 -31.13 -2.17
CA GLY A 43 9.24 -31.05 -1.08
C GLY A 43 10.26 -29.91 -1.20
N THR A 44 9.97 -28.90 -2.03
CA THR A 44 10.88 -27.78 -2.29
C THR A 44 10.75 -26.72 -1.20
N ASN A 45 11.81 -26.53 -0.41
CA ASN A 45 11.85 -25.51 0.64
C ASN A 45 12.65 -24.28 0.22
N GLU A 46 12.19 -23.61 -0.83
CA GLU A 46 12.78 -22.35 -1.28
C GLU A 46 12.28 -21.18 -0.41
N PRO A 47 13.19 -20.32 0.09
CA PRO A 47 12.81 -19.15 0.88
C PRO A 47 11.99 -18.17 0.04
N ARG A 48 11.12 -17.40 0.71
CA ARG A 48 10.35 -16.34 0.05
C ARG A 48 11.30 -15.27 -0.48
N PRO A 49 11.19 -14.87 -1.76
CA PRO A 49 12.02 -13.81 -2.29
C PRO A 49 11.72 -12.49 -1.55
N LYS A 50 12.75 -11.67 -1.33
CA LYS A 50 12.59 -10.33 -0.76
C LYS A 50 11.96 -9.41 -1.82
N PRO A 51 10.98 -8.57 -1.46
CA PRO A 51 10.47 -7.55 -2.36
C PRO A 51 11.60 -6.63 -2.84
N VAL A 52 11.55 -6.22 -4.10
CA VAL A 52 12.58 -5.36 -4.69
C VAL A 52 12.08 -3.93 -4.68
N GLN A 53 12.86 -3.01 -4.12
CA GLN A 53 12.56 -1.57 -4.16
C GLN A 53 12.70 -1.07 -5.61
N VAL A 54 11.59 -0.63 -6.24
CA VAL A 54 11.60 -0.14 -7.64
C VAL A 54 11.40 1.37 -7.72
N ALA A 55 10.63 1.94 -6.81
CA ALA A 55 10.43 3.38 -6.70
C ALA A 55 10.88 3.87 -5.32
N PRO A 56 11.27 5.15 -5.15
CA PRO A 56 11.47 5.71 -3.82
C PRO A 56 10.17 5.67 -3.02
N VAL A 57 10.27 5.58 -1.70
CA VAL A 57 9.11 5.61 -0.78
C VAL A 57 8.34 6.91 -1.00
N LYS A 58 7.05 6.78 -1.30
CA LYS A 58 6.16 7.93 -1.50
C LYS A 58 5.34 8.17 -0.24
N ILE A 59 5.35 9.41 0.21
CA ILE A 59 4.69 9.88 1.42
C ILE A 59 3.68 10.94 0.98
N GLU A 60 2.40 10.57 0.95
CA GLU A 60 1.33 11.48 0.54
C GLU A 60 0.37 11.77 1.70
N PRO A 61 -0.05 13.04 1.90
CA PRO A 61 -1.05 13.34 2.91
C PRO A 61 -2.36 12.60 2.60
N LYS A 62 -2.94 11.97 3.62
CA LYS A 62 -4.20 11.23 3.46
C LYS A 62 -5.34 12.21 3.19
N LYS A 63 -5.72 12.35 1.92
CA LYS A 63 -6.84 13.21 1.52
C LYS A 63 -8.14 12.70 2.15
N LYS A 64 -8.84 13.55 2.91
CA LYS A 64 -10.18 13.25 3.41
C LYS A 64 -11.11 13.03 2.21
N PRO A 65 -12.01 12.03 2.24
CA PRO A 65 -12.98 11.84 1.19
C PRO A 65 -13.81 13.12 1.06
N ARG A 66 -13.93 13.66 -0.16
CA ARG A 66 -14.77 14.83 -0.41
C ARG A 66 -16.20 14.43 -0.09
N LYS A 67 -16.84 15.07 0.90
CA LYS A 67 -18.28 14.88 1.12
C LYS A 67 -19.00 15.30 -0.15
N ARG A 68 -19.68 14.37 -0.84
CA ARG A 68 -20.58 14.71 -1.94
C ARG A 68 -21.67 15.60 -1.37
N SER A 69 -21.81 16.82 -1.87
CA SER A 69 -22.91 17.70 -1.50
C SER A 69 -24.22 17.10 -2.04
N TYR A 70 -25.26 17.12 -1.21
CA TYR A 70 -26.59 16.55 -1.48
C TYR A 70 -27.18 16.98 -2.83
N LYS A 71 -26.83 18.18 -3.30
CA LYS A 71 -27.27 18.76 -4.58
C LYS A 71 -26.87 17.95 -5.82
N THR A 72 -25.73 17.24 -5.76
CA THR A 72 -25.23 16.41 -6.88
C THR A 72 -25.98 15.07 -6.95
N VAL A 73 -26.41 14.56 -5.79
CA VAL A 73 -27.09 13.25 -5.69
C VAL A 73 -28.51 13.32 -6.24
N GLN A 74 -29.22 14.45 -6.06
CA GLN A 74 -30.56 14.65 -6.63
C GLN A 74 -30.55 14.79 -8.16
N GLN A 75 -29.52 15.41 -8.75
CA GLN A 75 -29.40 15.52 -10.21
C GLN A 75 -29.18 14.17 -10.88
N ASP A 76 -28.41 13.27 -10.27
CA ASP A 76 -28.15 11.93 -10.82
C ASP A 76 -29.36 10.98 -10.67
N ILE A 77 -30.21 11.19 -9.66
CA ILE A 77 -31.40 10.34 -9.40
C ILE A 77 -32.65 10.86 -10.14
N GLY A 78 -32.77 12.17 -10.34
CA GLY A 78 -33.91 12.80 -11.02
C GLY A 78 -33.78 12.92 -12.54
N ALA A 79 -32.70 12.39 -13.14
CA ALA A 79 -32.43 12.41 -14.58
C ALA A 79 -32.89 11.12 -15.31
N VAL A 80 -33.96 10.48 -14.83
CA VAL A 80 -34.64 9.35 -15.49
C VAL A 80 -35.97 9.82 -16.07
#